data_AF-A0A0C2IJ84-F1
#
_entry.id   AF-A0A0C2IJ84-F1
#
_cell.length_a   1.000
_cell.length_b   1.000
_cell.length_c   1.000
_cell.angle_alpha   90.00
_cell.angle_beta   90.00
_cell.angle_gamma   90.00
#
_symmetry.space_group_name_H-M   'P 1'
#
loop_
_entity.id
_entity.type
_entity.pdbx_description
1 polymer ?
#
loop_
_entity_poly.entity_id
_entity_poly.type
_entity_poly.pdbx_seq_one_letter_code
_entity_poly.pdbx_strand_id
1 'polypeptide(L)'
;MKFVTYSGDKYTDIECNSHQTETEIEISGCNLSLSNQLQEQIYTNNYSIGHTYKLNKTTKYEFLHYLIDFKDENQHNDSFQTYIRILSILFPNSTRICEMPSPKTPNYTILNILYERNYLIYPCGIIDTRETVKAILT
;
A
#
# COMPACT_ATOMS: atom_id res chain seq x y z
N MET A 1 8.75 9.55 -4.87
CA MET A 1 9.18 8.77 -3.68
C MET A 1 9.79 7.46 -4.16
N LYS A 2 10.95 7.05 -3.65
CA LYS A 2 11.64 5.83 -4.09
C LYS A 2 12.20 5.07 -2.90
N PHE A 3 12.00 3.75 -2.88
CA PHE A 3 12.55 2.84 -1.89
C PHE A 3 13.20 1.67 -2.58
N VAL A 4 14.48 1.43 -2.28
CA VAL A 4 15.22 0.28 -2.81
C VAL A 4 15.74 -0.52 -1.64
N THR A 5 15.48 -1.81 -1.64
CA THR A 5 16.00 -2.75 -0.63
C THR A 5 16.68 -3.93 -1.30
N TYR A 6 17.72 -4.45 -0.66
CA TYR A 6 18.51 -5.58 -1.12
C TYR A 6 18.59 -6.62 0.00
N SER A 7 18.47 -7.91 -0.34
CA SER A 7 18.63 -9.02 0.59
C SER A 7 19.31 -10.19 -0.13
N GLY A 8 20.63 -10.29 0.01
CA GLY A 8 21.44 -11.17 -0.84
C GLY A 8 21.28 -10.78 -2.30
N ASP A 9 20.96 -11.76 -3.16
CA ASP A 9 20.75 -11.54 -4.59
C ASP A 9 19.29 -11.16 -4.95
N LYS A 10 18.50 -10.80 -3.95
CA LYS A 10 17.13 -10.29 -4.12
C LYS A 10 17.13 -8.78 -4.03
N TYR A 11 16.37 -8.13 -4.91
CA TYR A 11 16.08 -6.70 -4.79
C TYR A 11 14.59 -6.42 -4.87
N THR A 12 14.17 -5.38 -4.17
CA THR A 12 12.85 -4.77 -4.29
C THR A 12 13.04 -3.29 -4.51
N ASP A 13 12.51 -2.76 -5.61
CA ASP A 13 12.44 -1.33 -5.92
C ASP A 13 10.96 -0.91 -5.96
N ILE A 14 10.62 0.13 -5.22
CA ILE A 14 9.30 0.74 -5.22
C ILE A 14 9.50 2.20 -5.58
N GLU A 15 8.90 2.61 -6.69
CA GLU A 15 8.93 3.97 -7.15
C GLU A 15 7.50 4.50 -7.33
N CYS A 16 7.17 5.57 -6.63
CA CYS A 16 5.85 6.19 -6.66
C CYS A 16 5.96 7.68 -6.97
N ASN A 17 4.94 8.22 -7.63
CA ASN A 17 4.73 9.66 -7.66
C ASN A 17 4.26 10.13 -6.29
N SER A 18 4.70 11.33 -5.91
CA SER A 18 4.28 11.96 -4.66
C SER A 18 4.06 13.44 -4.89
N HIS A 19 2.88 13.92 -4.54
CA HIS A 19 2.52 15.33 -4.60
C HIS A 19 2.07 15.80 -3.22
N GLN A 20 2.52 16.98 -2.81
CA GLN A 20 2.25 17.52 -1.49
C GLN A 20 1.56 18.87 -1.61
N THR A 21 0.40 19.00 -0.99
CA THR A 21 -0.28 20.29 -0.79
C THR A 21 -0.01 20.82 0.61
N GLU A 22 -0.66 21.90 1.01
CA GLU A 22 -0.59 22.37 2.40
C GLU A 22 -1.13 21.30 3.38
N THR A 23 -2.30 20.72 3.06
CA THR A 23 -3.07 19.86 3.96
C THR A 23 -2.89 18.37 3.72
N GLU A 24 -2.40 17.95 2.55
CA GLU A 24 -2.38 16.54 2.14
C GLU A 24 -1.04 16.12 1.50
N ILE A 25 -0.79 14.82 1.53
CA ILE A 25 0.19 14.12 0.70
C ILE A 25 -0.57 13.10 -0.15
N GLU A 26 -0.37 13.18 -1.45
CA GLU A 26 -0.87 12.22 -2.43
C GLU A 26 0.29 11.33 -2.89
N ILE A 27 0.07 10.01 -2.91
CA ILE A 27 1.00 9.01 -3.42
C ILE A 27 0.28 8.22 -4.50
N SER A 28 0.80 8.16 -5.70
CA SER A 28 0.13 7.53 -6.85
C SER A 28 1.11 6.95 -7.85
N GLY A 29 0.60 6.16 -8.81
CA GLY A 29 1.39 5.62 -9.92
C GLY A 29 2.62 4.84 -9.45
N CYS A 30 2.43 3.94 -8.48
CA CYS A 30 3.53 3.18 -7.90
C CYS A 30 3.91 2.02 -8.81
N ASN A 31 5.19 1.90 -9.16
CA ASN A 31 5.77 0.75 -9.82
C ASN A 31 6.62 -0.03 -8.82
N LEU A 32 6.34 -1.33 -8.70
CA LEU A 32 7.07 -2.27 -7.87
C LEU A 32 7.84 -3.22 -8.78
N SER A 33 9.15 -3.24 -8.64
CA SER A 33 10.03 -4.22 -9.29
C SER A 33 10.58 -5.17 -8.24
N LEU A 34 10.33 -6.47 -8.44
CA LEU A 34 10.85 -7.55 -7.63
C LEU A 34 11.85 -8.34 -8.46
N SER A 35 13.03 -8.58 -7.92
CA SER A 35 13.96 -9.52 -8.52
C SER A 35 14.43 -10.54 -7.53
N ASN A 36 14.54 -11.77 -8.01
CA ASN A 36 15.13 -12.87 -7.30
C ASN A 36 16.08 -13.58 -8.25
N GLN A 37 17.37 -13.56 -7.92
CA GLN A 37 18.33 -14.42 -8.59
C GLN A 37 18.29 -15.79 -7.93
N LEU A 38 17.89 -16.79 -8.71
CA LEU A 38 18.00 -18.20 -8.31
C LEU A 38 19.05 -18.83 -9.22
N GLN A 39 20.23 -19.12 -8.66
CA GLN A 39 21.39 -19.65 -9.40
C GLN A 39 21.85 -18.69 -10.52
N GLU A 40 21.82 -19.13 -11.78
CA GLU A 40 22.24 -18.37 -12.97
C GLU A 40 21.07 -17.61 -13.65
N GLN A 41 19.85 -17.71 -13.12
CA GLN A 41 18.66 -17.07 -13.70
C GLN A 41 18.18 -15.90 -12.84
N ILE A 42 17.97 -14.76 -13.51
CA ILE A 42 17.40 -13.55 -12.91
C ILE A 42 15.91 -13.52 -13.27
N TYR A 43 15.05 -13.65 -12.26
CA TYR A 43 13.61 -13.46 -12.41
C TYR A 43 13.28 -12.04 -11.99
N THR A 44 12.65 -11.26 -12.88
CA THR A 44 12.19 -9.90 -12.57
C THR A 44 10.70 -9.78 -12.86
N ASN A 45 9.92 -9.45 -11.84
CA ASN A 45 8.50 -9.18 -11.95
C ASN A 45 8.26 -7.68 -11.69
N ASN A 46 7.46 -7.06 -12.54
CA ASN A 46 7.09 -5.65 -12.42
C ASN A 46 5.58 -5.54 -12.25
N TYR A 47 5.15 -4.78 -11.25
CA TYR A 47 3.75 -4.51 -10.97
C TYR A 47 3.52 -3.01 -11.01
N SER A 48 2.45 -2.58 -11.68
CA SER A 48 1.99 -1.19 -11.64
C SER A 48 0.74 -1.12 -10.76
N ILE A 49 0.82 -0.33 -9.70
CA ILE A 49 -0.26 -0.12 -8.75
C ILE A 49 -0.96 1.19 -9.14
N GLY A 50 -2.19 1.07 -9.64
CA GLY A 50 -3.00 2.20 -10.12
C GLY A 50 -3.58 3.09 -9.00
N HIS A 51 -3.46 2.67 -7.74
CA HIS A 51 -4.08 3.38 -6.62
C HIS A 51 -3.45 4.72 -6.32
N THR A 52 -4.30 5.64 -5.87
CA THR A 52 -3.90 6.91 -5.29
C THR A 52 -4.21 6.91 -3.80
N TYR A 53 -3.18 7.05 -2.97
CA TYR A 53 -3.30 7.15 -1.54
C TYR A 53 -3.24 8.61 -1.11
N LYS A 54 -4.19 9.06 -0.29
CA LYS A 54 -4.20 10.42 0.26
C LYS A 54 -4.10 10.40 1.78
N LEU A 55 -3.06 11.09 2.28
CA LEU A 55 -2.77 11.26 3.69
C LEU A 55 -3.01 12.73 4.08
N ASN A 56 -3.88 12.97 5.04
CA ASN A 56 -4.15 14.27 5.61
C ASN A 56 -3.12 14.58 6.71
N LYS A 57 -2.43 15.71 6.60
CA LYS A 57 -1.37 16.10 7.53
C LYS A 57 -1.83 16.55 8.91
N THR A 58 -3.14 16.67 9.12
CA THR A 58 -3.73 16.89 10.45
C THR A 58 -3.98 15.58 11.20
N THR A 59 -3.64 14.44 10.59
CA THR A 59 -3.87 13.10 11.14
C THR A 59 -2.55 12.35 11.33
N LYS A 60 -2.33 11.83 12.54
CA LYS A 60 -1.34 10.80 12.82
C LYS A 60 -1.90 9.45 12.38
N TYR A 61 -1.14 8.69 11.61
CA TYR A 61 -1.57 7.37 11.14
C TYR A 61 -0.83 6.26 11.89
N GLU A 62 -1.57 5.27 12.37
CA GLU A 62 -1.03 4.08 13.02
C GLU A 62 -1.61 2.81 12.40
N PHE A 63 -0.74 2.03 11.78
CA PHE A 63 -1.05 0.74 11.19
C PHE A 63 -0.29 -0.35 11.94
N LEU A 64 -1.01 -1.32 12.48
CA LEU A 64 -0.45 -2.43 13.25
C LEU A 64 -0.90 -3.76 12.66
N HIS A 65 0.07 -4.60 12.29
CA HIS A 65 -0.12 -5.96 11.79
C HIS A 65 -1.12 -6.06 10.62
N TYR A 66 -0.75 -5.45 9.48
CA TYR A 66 -1.52 -5.52 8.25
C TYR A 66 -0.83 -6.40 7.22
N LEU A 67 -1.59 -7.28 6.58
CA LEU A 67 -1.19 -7.99 5.37
C LEU A 67 -2.02 -7.43 4.22
N ILE A 68 -1.37 -6.75 3.28
CA ILE A 68 -2.00 -6.25 2.06
C ILE A 68 -1.72 -7.27 0.97
N ASP A 69 -2.79 -7.88 0.47
CA ASP A 69 -2.77 -8.91 -0.57
C ASP A 69 -3.15 -8.25 -1.91
N PHE A 70 -2.14 -8.00 -2.74
CA PHE A 70 -2.31 -7.39 -4.05
C PHE A 70 -2.53 -8.47 -5.10
N LYS A 71 -3.71 -8.45 -5.72
CA LYS A 71 -4.14 -9.44 -6.71
C LYS A 71 -4.37 -8.78 -8.06
N ASP A 72 -4.04 -9.54 -9.11
CA ASP A 72 -4.51 -9.25 -10.46
C ASP A 72 -6.00 -9.64 -10.55
N GLU A 73 -6.80 -8.84 -11.27
CA GLU A 73 -8.19 -9.16 -11.56
C GLU A 73 -8.29 -10.26 -12.63
N ASN A 74 -7.33 -10.31 -13.55
CA ASN A 74 -7.34 -11.12 -14.76
C ASN A 74 -6.41 -12.34 -14.71
N GLN A 75 -5.42 -12.36 -13.82
CA GLN A 75 -4.47 -13.47 -13.66
C GLN A 75 -4.58 -14.15 -12.29
N HIS A 76 -4.91 -15.44 -12.29
CA HIS A 76 -5.13 -16.19 -11.04
C HIS A 76 -3.86 -16.50 -10.23
N ASN A 77 -2.66 -16.28 -10.77
CA ASN A 77 -1.42 -16.76 -10.16
C ASN A 77 -0.41 -15.67 -9.77
N ASP A 78 -0.53 -14.44 -10.29
CA ASP A 78 0.42 -13.36 -10.00
C ASP A 78 -0.16 -12.43 -8.94
N SER A 79 0.34 -12.62 -7.73
CA SER A 79 0.04 -11.78 -6.57
C SER A 79 1.32 -11.46 -5.83
N PHE A 80 1.31 -10.35 -5.10
CA PHE A 80 2.36 -10.07 -4.14
C PHE A 80 1.73 -9.56 -2.85
N GLN A 81 2.43 -9.81 -1.74
CA GLN A 81 1.94 -9.47 -0.42
C GLN A 81 2.89 -8.49 0.25
N THR A 82 2.31 -7.47 0.88
CA THR A 82 3.06 -6.54 1.72
C THR A 82 2.65 -6.73 3.17
N TYR A 83 3.63 -7.01 4.02
CA TYR A 83 3.41 -7.12 5.45
C TYR A 83 3.86 -5.84 6.17
N ILE A 84 2.90 -5.13 6.74
CA ILE A 84 3.13 -3.96 7.58
C ILE A 84 3.02 -4.39 9.04
N ARG A 85 4.17 -4.59 9.68
CA ARG A 85 4.18 -4.94 11.12
C ARG A 85 3.76 -3.74 11.96
N ILE A 86 4.46 -2.62 11.79
CA ILE A 86 4.19 -1.34 12.46
C ILE A 86 4.54 -0.25 11.46
N LEU A 87 3.58 0.61 11.15
CA LEU A 87 3.81 1.85 10.40
C LEU A 87 3.16 2.99 11.18
N SER A 88 3.97 3.96 11.60
CA SER A 88 3.51 5.17 12.26
C SER A 88 3.95 6.37 11.44
N ILE A 89 2.99 7.21 11.03
CA ILE A 89 3.25 8.43 10.28
C ILE A 89 2.74 9.59 11.11
N LEU A 90 3.66 10.46 11.53
CA LEU A 90 3.35 11.65 12.32
C LEU A 90 3.72 12.90 11.52
N PHE A 91 2.76 13.81 11.37
CA PHE A 91 2.99 15.14 10.83
C PHE A 91 3.06 16.17 11.96
N PRO A 92 3.83 17.28 11.81
CA PRO A 92 4.04 18.27 12.87
C PRO A 92 2.75 18.84 13.50
N ASN A 93 1.69 19.01 12.70
CA ASN A 93 0.43 19.62 13.12
C ASN A 93 -0.71 18.59 13.26
N SER A 94 -0.37 17.33 13.54
CA SER A 94 -1.36 16.28 13.71
C SER A 94 -2.20 16.54 14.96
N THR A 95 -3.51 16.73 14.78
CA THR A 95 -4.48 16.93 15.88
C THR A 95 -5.41 15.74 16.05
N ARG A 96 -5.43 14.84 15.06
CA ARG A 96 -6.23 13.62 15.07
C ARG A 96 -5.31 12.41 15.04
N ILE A 97 -5.78 11.30 15.61
CA ILE A 97 -5.15 10.00 15.46
C ILE A 97 -6.11 9.14 14.65
N CYS A 98 -5.56 8.49 13.63
CA CYS A 98 -6.21 7.40 12.96
C CYS A 98 -5.48 6.11 13.29
N GLU A 99 -6.16 5.28 14.05
CA GLU A 99 -5.79 3.89 14.27
C GLU A 99 -6.64 3.06 13.31
N MET A 100 -5.97 2.37 12.41
CA MET A 100 -6.64 1.37 11.59
C MET A 100 -7.11 0.22 12.52
N PRO A 101 -8.32 -0.34 12.34
CA PRO A 101 -8.92 -1.27 13.30
C PRO A 101 -8.00 -2.46 13.60
N SER A 102 -8.02 -2.93 14.84
CA SER A 102 -7.19 -4.04 15.27
C SER A 102 -7.48 -5.32 14.46
N PRO A 103 -6.49 -6.22 14.29
CA PRO A 103 -6.65 -7.50 13.62
C PRO A 103 -7.92 -8.25 14.02
N LYS A 104 -8.78 -8.56 13.03
CA LYS A 104 -9.93 -9.45 13.22
C LYS A 104 -9.53 -10.92 13.42
N THR A 105 -8.29 -11.26 13.07
CA THR A 105 -7.67 -12.58 13.30
C THR A 105 -6.51 -12.41 14.30
N PRO A 106 -6.04 -13.48 14.98
CA PRO A 106 -5.09 -13.32 16.08
C PRO A 106 -3.75 -12.66 15.71
N ASN A 107 -3.40 -12.57 14.41
CA ASN A 107 -2.08 -12.13 13.98
C ASN A 107 -2.07 -10.93 13.02
N TYR A 108 -3.06 -10.74 12.14
CA TYR A 108 -3.08 -9.62 11.18
C TYR A 108 -4.47 -9.31 10.59
N THR A 109 -4.65 -8.08 10.12
CA THR A 109 -5.77 -7.70 9.24
C THR A 109 -5.37 -7.93 7.79
N ILE A 110 -6.18 -8.68 7.03
CA ILE A 110 -5.98 -8.87 5.58
C ILE A 110 -6.77 -7.81 4.82
N LEU A 111 -6.09 -7.05 3.97
CA LEU A 111 -6.70 -6.17 2.99
C LEU A 111 -6.47 -6.76 1.60
N ASN A 112 -7.54 -7.13 0.92
CA ASN A 112 -7.46 -7.57 -0.47
C ASN A 112 -7.61 -6.37 -1.38
N ILE A 113 -6.63 -6.15 -2.26
CA ILE A 113 -6.56 -4.99 -3.13
C ILE A 113 -6.27 -5.45 -4.56
N LEU A 114 -7.04 -4.98 -5.54
CA LEU A 114 -6.80 -5.25 -6.96
C LEU A 114 -5.86 -4.18 -7.51
N TYR A 115 -4.60 -4.52 -7.79
CA TYR A 115 -3.58 -3.50 -8.06
C TYR A 115 -3.74 -2.77 -9.41
N GLU A 116 -4.42 -3.37 -10.40
CA GLU A 116 -4.69 -2.76 -11.71
C GLU A 116 -5.77 -1.67 -11.66
N ARG A 117 -6.56 -1.61 -10.57
CA ARG A 117 -7.64 -0.63 -10.45
C ARG A 117 -7.11 0.73 -9.98
N ASN A 118 -7.80 1.80 -10.34
CA ASN A 118 -7.43 3.17 -9.93
C ASN A 118 -8.25 3.65 -8.74
N TYR A 119 -8.15 2.96 -7.59
CA TYR A 119 -8.85 3.38 -6.38
C TYR A 119 -8.20 4.60 -5.72
N LEU A 120 -9.04 5.53 -5.28
CA LEU A 120 -8.66 6.59 -4.35
C LEU A 120 -8.83 6.07 -2.91
N ILE A 121 -7.72 5.94 -2.19
CA ILE A 121 -7.68 5.34 -0.86
C ILE A 121 -7.34 6.43 0.16
N TYR A 122 -8.29 6.66 1.07
CA TYR A 122 -8.08 7.42 2.29
C TYR A 122 -8.00 6.42 3.45
N PRO A 123 -6.82 6.16 4.03
CA PRO A 123 -6.67 5.09 5.03
C PRO A 123 -7.60 5.20 6.24
N CYS A 124 -8.13 6.41 6.48
CA CYS A 124 -8.94 6.79 7.63
C CYS A 124 -10.17 7.61 7.24
N GLY A 125 -10.50 7.61 5.94
CA GLY A 125 -11.75 8.19 5.49
C GLY A 125 -12.93 7.38 6.04
N ILE A 126 -14.13 7.96 6.01
CA ILE A 126 -15.37 7.20 6.16
C ILE A 126 -15.50 6.32 4.91
N ILE A 127 -14.74 5.23 4.85
CA ILE A 127 -14.98 4.15 3.92
C ILE A 127 -15.98 3.26 4.67
N ASP A 128 -17.20 3.22 4.17
CA ASP A 128 -18.27 2.39 4.73
C ASP A 128 -17.81 0.93 4.72
N THR A 129 -17.26 0.47 5.86
CA THR A 129 -16.64 -0.85 6.03
C THR A 129 -17.66 -2.00 5.97
N ARG A 130 -18.92 -1.72 5.63
CA ARG A 130 -19.94 -2.74 5.32
C ARG A 130 -19.95 -3.17 3.86
N GLU A 131 -19.24 -2.47 2.98
CA GLU A 131 -19.03 -2.92 1.61
C GLU A 131 -17.54 -2.96 1.30
N THR A 132 -17.06 -4.15 0.96
CA THR A 132 -15.84 -4.37 0.18
C THR A 132 -15.67 -3.24 -0.84
N VAL A 133 -14.70 -2.34 -0.62
CA VAL A 133 -14.26 -1.26 -1.52
C VAL A 133 -15.33 -0.86 -2.55
N LYS A 134 -16.34 -0.07 -2.18
CA LYS A 134 -17.11 0.65 -3.20
C LYS A 134 -16.22 1.74 -3.78
N ALA A 135 -15.64 1.41 -4.92
CA ALA A 135 -15.00 2.34 -5.83
C ALA A 135 -15.92 3.55 -6.06
N ILE A 136 -15.44 4.76 -5.75
CA ILE A 136 -16.05 5.96 -6.31
C ILE A 136 -15.56 6.03 -7.75
N LEU A 137 -16.40 5.60 -8.70
CA LEU A 137 -16.20 5.82 -10.13
C LEU A 137 -16.58 7.29 -10.41
N THR A 138 -15.58 8.13 -10.69
CA THR A 138 -15.79 9.42 -11.39
C THR A 138 -15.51 9.23 -12.86
#